data_AF-A0A3D8J490-F1
#
_entry.id   AF-A0A3D8J490-F1
#
_cell.length_a   1.000
_cell.length_b   1.000
_cell.length_c   1.000
_cell.angle_alpha   90.00
_cell.angle_beta   90.00
_cell.angle_gamma   90.00
#
_symmetry.space_group_name_H-M   'P 1'
#
loop_
_entity.id
_entity.type
_entity.pdbx_description
1 polymer ?
#
loop_
_entity_poly.entity_id
_entity_poly.type
_entity_poly.pdbx_seq_one_letter_code
_entity_poly.pdbx_strand_id
1 'polypeptide(L)'
;MFIQKLGFFLLQKNSITRYLLAFLFFGCVFTLVSLLEYSDYESPQYYHTDIVKSYKDILTSFHKYELQSKCKKEFCLKQEIQQLTELNPSFTTNQQYIDNMQTQSSHNIYAMYFTCQNLSCYEFIREVETIAPVFILKVQSFNTEILYSLETTAIETSKDSSSPLYAPLDSNNNRQPQKPSALQWKQNILLFFEIPSV
;
A
#
# COMPACT_ATOMS: atom_id res chain seq x y z
N MET A 1 9.59 37.22 -7.51
CA MET A 1 10.52 38.35 -7.23
C MET A 1 12.00 37.99 -7.45
N PHE A 2 12.46 36.77 -7.15
CA PHE A 2 13.86 36.37 -7.32
C PHE A 2 14.33 36.32 -8.78
N ILE A 3 13.48 35.81 -9.69
CA ILE A 3 13.76 35.70 -11.12
C ILE A 3 13.99 37.07 -11.77
N GLN A 4 13.21 38.08 -11.38
CA GLN A 4 13.36 39.45 -11.88
C GLN A 4 14.66 40.11 -11.40
N LYS A 5 15.04 39.90 -10.13
CA LYS A 5 16.32 40.39 -9.57
C LYS A 5 17.53 39.68 -10.21
N LEU A 6 17.42 38.38 -10.47
CA LEU A 6 18.45 37.59 -11.14
C LEU A 6 18.63 38.02 -12.61
N GLY A 7 17.52 38.27 -13.32
CA GLY A 7 17.54 38.78 -14.70
C GLY A 7 18.21 40.16 -14.79
N PHE A 8 17.91 41.06 -13.86
CA PHE A 8 18.55 42.39 -13.82
C PHE A 8 20.05 42.31 -13.49
N PHE A 9 20.43 41.43 -12.56
CA PHE A 9 21.83 41.18 -12.21
C PHE A 9 22.64 40.60 -13.40
N LEU A 10 22.04 39.69 -14.16
CA LEU A 10 22.64 39.14 -15.38
C LEU A 10 22.81 40.20 -16.47
N LEU A 11 21.84 41.12 -16.61
CA LEU A 11 21.87 42.23 -17.57
C LEU A 11 22.91 43.32 -17.21
N GLN A 12 23.36 43.42 -15.96
CA GLN A 12 24.43 44.34 -15.56
C GLN A 12 25.84 43.76 -15.76
N LYS A 13 25.98 42.44 -15.93
CA LYS A 13 27.30 41.79 -16.06
C LYS A 13 27.76 41.72 -17.51
N ASN A 14 29.08 41.66 -17.67
CA ASN A 14 29.77 41.59 -18.96
C ASN A 14 29.37 40.32 -19.73
N SER A 15 29.42 40.37 -21.07
CA SER A 15 28.95 39.29 -21.95
C SER A 15 29.60 37.94 -21.62
N ILE A 16 30.90 37.94 -21.31
CA ILE A 16 31.66 36.73 -20.92
C ILE A 16 31.06 36.06 -19.67
N THR A 17 30.69 36.86 -18.66
CA THR A 17 30.12 36.36 -17.41
C THR A 17 28.74 35.73 -17.63
N ARG A 18 27.96 36.24 -18.60
CA ARG A 18 26.66 35.66 -18.96
C ARG A 18 26.82 34.30 -19.62
N TYR A 19 27.77 34.17 -20.56
CA TYR A 19 28.07 32.88 -21.19
C TYR A 19 28.56 31.85 -20.18
N LEU A 20 29.42 32.24 -19.24
CA LEU A 20 29.94 31.35 -18.21
C LEU A 20 28.82 30.85 -17.26
N LEU A 21 27.89 31.72 -16.89
CA LEU A 21 26.78 31.37 -16.00
C LEU A 21 25.73 30.50 -16.70
N ALA A 22 25.47 30.76 -17.99
CA ALA A 22 24.66 29.88 -18.82
C ALA A 22 25.31 28.50 -18.95
N PHE A 23 26.62 28.43 -19.21
CA PHE A 23 27.35 27.18 -19.31
C PHE A 23 27.31 26.37 -18.01
N LEU A 24 27.49 27.01 -16.85
CA LEU A 24 27.34 26.35 -15.54
C LEU A 24 25.92 25.87 -15.31
N PHE A 25 24.91 26.64 -15.68
CA PHE A 25 23.51 26.23 -15.56
C PHE A 25 23.22 24.99 -16.41
N PHE A 26 23.62 25.00 -17.68
CA PHE A 26 23.46 23.84 -18.56
C PHE A 26 24.28 22.64 -18.08
N GLY A 27 25.49 22.86 -17.54
CA GLY A 27 26.29 21.82 -16.90
C GLY A 27 25.58 21.19 -15.71
N CYS A 28 25.02 22.00 -14.81
CA CYS A 28 24.24 21.51 -13.67
C CYS A 28 23.00 20.73 -14.12
N VAL A 29 22.22 21.26 -15.07
CA VAL A 29 21.04 20.58 -15.61
C VAL A 29 21.44 19.25 -16.25
N PHE A 30 22.51 19.24 -17.06
CA PHE A 30 23.02 18.02 -17.68
C PHE A 30 23.44 16.99 -16.63
N THR A 31 24.22 17.38 -15.60
CA THR A 31 24.60 16.46 -14.53
C THR A 31 23.39 15.94 -13.75
N LEU A 32 22.35 16.75 -13.55
CA LEU A 32 21.16 16.37 -12.79
C LEU A 32 20.30 15.41 -13.62
N VAL A 33 20.15 15.66 -14.92
CA VAL A 33 19.51 14.73 -15.86
C VAL A 33 20.30 13.43 -15.95
N SER A 34 21.63 13.48 -16.09
CA SER A 34 22.47 12.29 -16.11
C SER A 34 22.44 11.53 -14.78
N LEU A 35 22.29 12.21 -13.64
CA LEU A 35 22.16 11.54 -12.35
C LEU A 35 20.78 10.88 -12.17
N LEU A 36 19.71 11.52 -12.66
CA LEU A 36 18.38 10.90 -12.72
C LEU A 36 18.38 9.69 -13.66
N GLU A 37 18.93 9.85 -14.85
CA GLU A 37 19.05 8.77 -15.84
C GLU A 37 19.98 7.66 -15.33
N TYR A 38 21.03 7.98 -14.58
CA TYR A 38 21.87 7.00 -13.90
C TYR A 38 21.15 6.30 -12.75
N SER A 39 20.30 6.99 -11.98
CA SER A 39 19.48 6.32 -10.96
C SER A 39 18.43 5.39 -11.56
N ASP A 40 17.99 5.67 -12.80
CA ASP A 40 17.11 4.77 -13.57
C ASP A 40 17.92 3.63 -14.24
N TYR A 41 19.21 3.86 -14.57
CA TYR A 41 20.11 2.88 -15.19
C TYR A 41 20.85 1.96 -14.21
N GLU A 42 21.08 2.39 -12.98
CA GLU A 42 21.19 1.49 -11.82
C GLU A 42 19.79 0.89 -11.57
N SER A 43 19.30 0.14 -12.56
CA SER A 43 18.51 -1.06 -12.30
C SER A 43 19.16 -1.70 -11.09
N PRO A 44 18.43 -1.86 -9.97
CA PRO A 44 19.02 -2.35 -8.73
C PRO A 44 19.82 -3.57 -9.13
N GLN A 45 21.14 -3.53 -8.89
CA GLN A 45 22.04 -4.63 -9.21
C GLN A 45 21.26 -5.90 -8.95
N TYR A 46 21.00 -6.68 -10.01
CA TYR A 46 20.27 -7.94 -9.92
C TYR A 46 21.05 -8.80 -8.93
N TYR A 47 20.77 -8.64 -7.64
CA TYR A 47 21.23 -9.53 -6.62
C TYR A 47 20.68 -10.86 -7.09
N HIS A 48 21.57 -11.82 -7.32
CA HIS A 48 21.20 -13.21 -7.48
C HIS A 48 20.45 -13.60 -6.20
N THR A 49 19.15 -13.35 -6.19
CA THR A 49 18.32 -13.56 -5.01
C THR A 49 17.58 -14.84 -5.26
N ASP A 50 17.86 -15.81 -4.41
CA ASP A 50 17.20 -17.10 -4.43
C ASP A 50 15.70 -16.89 -4.21
N ILE A 51 14.87 -17.32 -5.16
CA ILE A 51 13.40 -17.29 -5.06
C ILE A 51 12.94 -17.90 -3.73
N VAL A 52 13.61 -18.97 -3.28
CA VAL A 52 13.30 -19.66 -2.02
C VAL A 52 13.53 -18.74 -0.83
N LYS A 53 14.56 -17.90 -0.87
CA LYS A 53 14.85 -16.92 0.18
C LYS A 53 13.78 -15.83 0.19
N SER A 54 13.49 -15.21 -0.94
CA SER A 54 12.46 -14.16 -1.02
C SER A 54 11.09 -14.69 -0.58
N TYR A 55 10.75 -15.93 -0.97
CA TYR A 55 9.54 -16.61 -0.53
C TYR A 55 9.49 -16.77 1.00
N LYS A 56 10.59 -17.20 1.61
CA LYS A 56 10.69 -17.37 3.07
C LYS A 56 10.62 -16.03 3.80
N ASP A 57 11.23 -14.99 3.26
CA ASP A 57 11.25 -13.65 3.87
C ASP A 57 9.84 -13.03 3.85
N ILE A 58 9.07 -13.22 2.76
CA ILE A 58 7.66 -12.82 2.68
C ILE A 58 6.82 -13.56 3.72
N LEU A 59 6.96 -14.89 3.83
CA LEU A 59 6.22 -15.67 4.83
C LEU A 59 6.58 -15.27 6.26
N THR A 60 7.87 -15.04 6.52
CA THR A 60 8.35 -14.57 7.83
C THR A 60 7.70 -13.23 8.18
N SER A 61 7.64 -12.30 7.22
CA SER A 61 6.96 -11.02 7.38
C SER A 61 5.46 -11.20 7.60
N PHE A 62 4.81 -12.09 6.84
CA PHE A 62 3.38 -12.38 6.99
C PHE A 62 3.02 -12.87 8.40
N HIS A 63 3.84 -13.77 8.96
CA HIS A 63 3.66 -14.25 10.33
C HIS A 63 4.05 -13.21 11.40
N LYS A 64 5.08 -12.40 11.15
CA LYS A 64 5.49 -11.30 12.04
C LYS A 64 4.35 -10.31 12.31
N TYR A 65 3.50 -10.06 11.32
CA TYR A 65 2.33 -9.18 11.45
C TYR A 65 1.03 -9.92 11.79
N GLU A 66 1.11 -11.22 12.14
CA GLU A 66 -0.03 -12.06 12.55
C GLU A 66 -1.20 -12.04 11.56
N LEU A 67 -0.90 -11.94 10.26
CA LEU A 67 -1.92 -11.88 9.21
C LEU A 67 -2.57 -13.25 9.00
N GLN A 68 -3.86 -13.24 8.71
CA GLN A 68 -4.62 -14.46 8.40
C GLN A 68 -4.97 -14.51 6.91
N SER A 69 -4.51 -15.58 6.26
CA SER A 69 -4.85 -15.85 4.86
C SER A 69 -6.27 -16.41 4.76
N LYS A 70 -6.97 -16.02 3.70
CA LYS A 70 -8.26 -16.58 3.28
C LYS A 70 -8.12 -17.64 2.21
N CYS A 71 -6.91 -17.83 1.69
CA CYS A 71 -6.61 -18.96 0.81
C CYS A 71 -6.35 -20.22 1.65
N LYS A 72 -6.45 -21.40 1.03
CA LYS A 72 -6.19 -22.69 1.70
C LYS A 72 -4.79 -22.77 2.31
N LYS A 73 -3.86 -22.01 1.74
CA LYS A 73 -2.49 -21.78 2.23
C LYS A 73 -2.26 -20.26 2.33
N GLU A 74 -1.07 -19.85 2.74
CA GLU A 74 -0.64 -18.46 2.77
C GLU A 74 -0.66 -17.82 1.37
N PHE A 75 -0.40 -18.62 0.33
CA PHE A 75 -0.53 -18.23 -1.06
C PHE A 75 -1.73 -18.89 -1.73
N CYS A 76 -2.38 -18.14 -2.61
CA CYS A 76 -3.56 -18.56 -3.35
C CYS A 76 -3.19 -19.28 -4.63
N LEU A 77 -3.91 -20.37 -4.92
CA LEU A 77 -3.86 -21.05 -6.21
C LEU A 77 -4.68 -20.28 -7.26
N LYS A 78 -4.36 -20.48 -8.55
CA LYS A 78 -5.09 -19.88 -9.67
C LYS A 78 -6.61 -20.09 -9.57
N GLN A 79 -7.04 -21.30 -9.23
CA GLN A 79 -8.46 -21.64 -9.07
C GLN A 79 -9.14 -20.84 -7.96
N GLU A 80 -8.44 -20.57 -6.86
CA GLU A 80 -8.97 -19.77 -5.75
C GLU A 80 -9.18 -18.31 -6.17
N ILE A 81 -8.25 -17.74 -6.97
CA ILE A 81 -8.37 -16.38 -7.50
C ILE A 81 -9.49 -16.28 -8.54
N GLN A 82 -9.64 -17.28 -9.42
CA GLN A 82 -10.74 -17.32 -10.39
C GLN A 82 -12.10 -17.35 -9.68
N GLN A 83 -12.26 -18.23 -8.69
CA GLN A 83 -13.49 -18.29 -7.88
C GLN A 83 -13.75 -16.98 -7.14
N LEU A 84 -12.73 -16.35 -6.58
CA LEU A 84 -12.86 -15.06 -5.90
C LEU A 84 -13.38 -13.96 -6.85
N THR A 85 -12.86 -13.96 -8.09
CA THR A 85 -13.23 -13.02 -9.16
C THR A 85 -14.67 -13.21 -9.59
N GLU A 86 -15.09 -14.46 -9.79
CA GLU A 86 -16.46 -14.80 -10.17
C GLU A 86 -17.47 -14.40 -9.08
N LEU A 87 -17.14 -14.64 -7.81
CA LEU A 87 -18.01 -14.34 -6.67
C LEU A 87 -18.10 -12.85 -6.35
N ASN A 88 -17.13 -12.03 -6.80
CA ASN A 88 -17.08 -10.61 -6.52
C ASN A 88 -16.90 -9.83 -7.83
N PRO A 89 -17.97 -9.50 -8.57
CA PRO A 89 -17.85 -8.86 -9.90
C PRO A 89 -17.26 -7.44 -9.87
N SER A 90 -17.17 -6.80 -8.69
CA SER A 90 -16.40 -5.58 -8.48
C SER A 90 -14.88 -5.80 -8.58
N PHE A 91 -14.45 -7.05 -8.62
CA PHE A 91 -13.07 -7.47 -8.74
C PHE A 91 -12.59 -7.40 -10.20
N THR A 92 -12.13 -6.22 -10.61
CA THR A 92 -11.52 -6.02 -11.94
C THR A 92 -10.06 -6.43 -11.89
N THR A 93 -9.76 -7.73 -12.02
CA THR A 93 -8.38 -8.21 -12.13
C THR A 93 -8.02 -8.46 -13.58
N ASN A 94 -6.79 -8.06 -13.94
CA ASN A 94 -6.27 -8.32 -15.27
C ASN A 94 -6.17 -9.84 -15.44
N GLN A 95 -6.97 -10.39 -16.35
CA GLN A 95 -7.01 -11.81 -16.65
C GLN A 95 -5.61 -12.35 -17.00
N GLN A 96 -4.75 -11.50 -17.58
CA GLN A 96 -3.36 -11.81 -17.88
C GLN A 96 -2.55 -12.18 -16.61
N TYR A 97 -2.78 -11.54 -15.46
CA TYR A 97 -2.10 -11.92 -14.21
C TYR A 97 -2.55 -13.28 -13.71
N ILE A 98 -3.85 -13.58 -13.81
CA ILE A 98 -4.43 -14.87 -13.42
C ILE A 98 -3.94 -15.98 -14.36
N ASP A 99 -3.76 -15.69 -15.65
CA ASP A 99 -3.29 -16.67 -16.61
C ASP A 99 -1.78 -16.91 -16.53
N ASN A 100 -1.02 -15.89 -16.17
CA ASN A 100 0.41 -15.99 -15.89
C ASN A 100 0.71 -16.64 -14.53
N MET A 101 -0.29 -16.81 -13.66
CA MET A 101 -0.15 -17.69 -12.49
C MET A 101 0.00 -19.14 -12.98
N GLN A 102 1.23 -19.61 -12.93
CA GLN A 102 1.64 -20.99 -13.20
C GLN A 102 1.23 -21.52 -14.58
N THR A 103 2.02 -21.18 -15.61
CA THR A 103 2.15 -22.07 -16.78
C THR A 103 3.59 -22.35 -17.23
N GLN A 104 4.60 -21.55 -16.89
CA GLN A 104 6.00 -21.86 -17.20
C GLN A 104 6.96 -21.30 -16.14
N SER A 105 8.06 -22.01 -15.93
CA SER A 105 9.10 -21.83 -14.90
C SER A 105 9.89 -20.52 -14.96
N SER A 106 9.43 -19.52 -15.72
CA SER A 106 10.13 -18.24 -15.95
C SER A 106 9.43 -17.02 -15.34
N HIS A 107 8.18 -17.15 -14.86
CA HIS A 107 7.42 -16.05 -14.23
C HIS A 107 6.69 -16.54 -12.98
N ASN A 108 7.19 -16.15 -11.79
CA ASN A 108 6.59 -16.54 -10.52
C ASN A 108 5.68 -15.43 -9.99
N ILE A 109 4.50 -15.27 -10.62
CA ILE A 109 3.45 -14.42 -10.07
C ILE A 109 2.74 -15.19 -8.95
N TYR A 110 2.69 -14.59 -7.78
CA TYR A 110 2.02 -15.11 -6.60
C TYR A 110 0.87 -14.20 -6.19
N ALA A 111 -0.11 -14.77 -5.51
CA ALA A 111 -1.14 -14.00 -4.83
C ALA A 111 -1.29 -14.40 -3.37
N MET A 112 -1.58 -13.41 -2.54
CA MET A 112 -1.99 -13.59 -1.15
C MET A 112 -3.30 -12.88 -0.93
N TYR A 113 -4.25 -13.57 -0.31
CA TYR A 113 -5.53 -13.01 0.07
C TYR A 113 -5.65 -13.04 1.59
N PHE A 114 -5.72 -11.87 2.23
CA PHE A 114 -5.78 -11.77 3.69
C PHE A 114 -6.75 -10.69 4.16
N THR A 115 -7.12 -10.74 5.43
CA THR A 115 -7.93 -9.69 6.07
C THR A 115 -7.05 -8.78 6.90
N CYS A 116 -7.14 -7.49 6.63
CA CYS A 116 -6.57 -6.42 7.41
C CYS A 116 -7.59 -5.95 8.46
N GLN A 117 -7.21 -5.93 9.74
CA GLN A 117 -8.01 -5.36 10.82
C GLN A 117 -7.34 -4.13 11.48
N ASN A 118 -6.01 -4.03 11.31
CA ASN A 118 -5.13 -3.05 11.95
C ASN A 118 -4.11 -2.51 10.95
N LEU A 119 -3.45 -1.40 11.30
CA LEU A 119 -2.43 -0.72 10.47
C LEU A 119 -1.24 -1.63 10.09
N SER A 120 -1.01 -2.69 10.86
CA SER A 120 0.02 -3.72 10.65
C SER A 120 -0.02 -4.38 9.27
N CYS A 121 -1.20 -4.45 8.62
CA CYS A 121 -1.28 -5.02 7.27
C CYS A 121 -0.61 -4.13 6.21
N TYR A 122 -0.65 -2.80 6.40
CA TYR A 122 0.01 -1.86 5.50
C TYR A 122 1.52 -1.85 5.74
N GLU A 123 1.95 -2.08 6.98
CA GLU A 123 3.36 -2.29 7.33
C GLU A 123 3.90 -3.56 6.69
N PHE A 124 3.12 -4.65 6.67
CA PHE A 124 3.45 -5.86 5.90
C PHE A 124 3.64 -5.57 4.41
N ILE A 125 2.69 -4.87 3.77
CA ILE A 125 2.79 -4.54 2.34
C ILE A 125 4.07 -3.74 2.07
N ARG A 126 4.35 -2.73 2.90
CA ARG A 126 5.59 -1.95 2.80
C ARG A 126 6.85 -2.80 3.00
N GLU A 127 6.85 -3.73 3.95
CA GLU A 127 8.00 -4.62 4.16
C GLU A 127 8.21 -5.53 2.94
N VAL A 128 7.14 -6.04 2.34
CA VAL A 128 7.22 -6.82 1.08
C VAL A 128 7.78 -5.99 -0.08
N GLU A 129 7.42 -4.71 -0.21
CA GLU A 129 8.00 -3.79 -1.22
C GLU A 129 9.52 -3.63 -1.08
N THR A 130 10.05 -3.79 0.13
CA THR A 130 11.49 -3.66 0.39
C THR A 130 12.28 -4.96 0.17
N ILE A 131 11.61 -6.10 0.01
CA ILE A 131 12.26 -7.37 -0.28
C ILE A 131 12.67 -7.38 -1.75
N ALA A 132 13.94 -7.15 -2.05
CA ALA A 132 14.44 -7.35 -3.41
C ALA A 132 14.42 -8.87 -3.75
N PRO A 133 14.02 -9.30 -4.97
CA PRO A 133 13.51 -8.54 -6.11
C PRO A 133 11.99 -8.72 -6.27
N VAL A 134 11.21 -8.50 -5.20
CA VAL A 134 9.75 -8.65 -5.23
C VAL A 134 9.12 -7.42 -5.88
N PHE A 135 8.31 -7.63 -6.91
CA PHE A 135 7.58 -6.55 -7.58
C PHE A 135 6.08 -6.67 -7.29
N ILE A 136 5.53 -5.72 -6.55
CA ILE A 136 4.08 -5.67 -6.34
C ILE A 136 3.40 -5.24 -7.64
N LEU A 137 2.65 -6.17 -8.25
CA LEU A 137 1.92 -5.93 -9.49
C LEU A 137 0.59 -5.22 -9.21
N LYS A 138 -0.08 -5.59 -8.11
CA LYS A 138 -1.38 -5.04 -7.77
C LYS A 138 -1.73 -5.28 -6.30
N VAL A 139 -2.22 -4.23 -5.63
CA VAL A 139 -2.91 -4.33 -4.35
C VAL A 139 -4.36 -3.97 -4.56
N GLN A 140 -5.28 -4.88 -4.22
CA GLN A 140 -6.71 -4.64 -4.33
C GLN A 140 -7.40 -4.85 -2.99
N SER A 141 -8.04 -3.80 -2.50
CA SER A 141 -8.83 -3.84 -1.27
C SER A 141 -10.33 -3.92 -1.54
N PHE A 142 -11.06 -4.65 -0.72
CA PHE A 142 -12.51 -4.81 -0.83
C PHE A 142 -13.19 -5.05 0.53
N ASN A 143 -14.51 -4.87 0.56
CA ASN A 143 -15.37 -5.01 1.74
C ASN A 143 -14.79 -4.28 2.97
N THR A 144 -14.50 -3.00 2.80
CA THR A 144 -14.04 -2.14 3.88
C THR A 144 -15.21 -1.83 4.81
N GLU A 145 -15.23 -2.43 5.98
CA GLU A 145 -16.17 -2.11 7.05
C GLU A 145 -15.49 -1.19 8.05
N ILE A 146 -16.06 0.01 8.25
CA ILE A 146 -15.66 0.90 9.34
C ILE A 146 -16.47 0.47 10.57
N LEU A 147 -15.81 -0.24 11.48
CA LEU A 147 -16.42 -0.68 12.73
C LEU A 147 -16.32 0.48 13.74
N TYR A 148 -17.47 1.06 14.05
CA TYR A 148 -17.60 1.98 15.16
C TYR A 148 -17.81 1.17 16.43
N SER A 149 -16.83 1.13 17.33
CA SER A 149 -17.05 0.59 18.66
C SER A 149 -17.94 1.57 19.44
N LEU A 150 -19.25 1.36 19.44
CA LEU A 150 -20.06 1.86 20.55
C LEU A 150 -19.71 1.00 21.76
N GLU A 151 -18.91 1.55 22.68
CA GLU A 151 -18.96 1.10 24.07
C GLU A 151 -20.35 1.44 24.62
N THR A 152 -21.34 0.64 24.25
CA THR A 152 -22.58 0.54 25.02
C THR A 152 -22.24 -0.45 26.12
N THR A 153 -21.77 0.08 27.24
CA THR A 153 -21.75 -0.61 28.53
C THR A 153 -23.02 -1.44 28.64
N ALA A 154 -22.84 -2.75 28.76
CA ALA A 154 -23.88 -3.67 29.17
C ALA A 154 -24.46 -3.18 30.49
N ILE A 155 -25.59 -2.48 30.43
CA ILE A 155 -26.50 -2.40 31.56
C ILE A 155 -27.40 -3.62 31.40
N GLU A 156 -27.04 -4.66 32.15
CA GLU A 156 -28.01 -5.65 32.59
C GLU A 156 -29.22 -4.92 33.16
N THR A 157 -30.37 -4.98 32.47
CA THR A 157 -31.66 -4.95 33.16
C THR A 157 -32.65 -5.80 32.41
N SER A 158 -33.02 -6.86 33.11
CA SER A 158 -34.15 -7.76 32.87
C SER A 158 -35.50 -7.05 32.66
N LYS A 159 -36.39 -7.74 31.92
CA LYS A 159 -37.87 -7.74 31.95
C LYS A 159 -38.66 -6.72 31.11
N ASP A 160 -39.38 -7.33 30.15
CA ASP A 160 -40.77 -7.12 29.72
C ASP A 160 -41.30 -5.76 29.23
N SER A 161 -42.04 -5.88 28.11
CA SER A 161 -43.26 -5.15 27.74
C SER A 161 -43.16 -3.84 26.93
N SER A 162 -43.66 -3.94 25.68
CA SER A 162 -44.47 -2.95 24.92
C SER A 162 -43.97 -1.50 24.73
N SER A 163 -43.74 -1.13 23.47
CA SER A 163 -43.55 0.22 22.89
C SER A 163 -44.64 1.26 23.26
N PRO A 164 -44.58 2.56 22.84
CA PRO A 164 -43.49 3.39 22.28
C PRO A 164 -43.38 4.83 22.90
N LEU A 165 -42.39 5.60 22.40
CA LEU A 165 -42.35 7.07 22.25
C LEU A 165 -42.28 8.00 23.49
N TYR A 166 -41.16 8.75 23.51
CA TYR A 166 -40.88 10.05 24.14
C TYR A 166 -40.24 10.16 25.54
N ALA A 167 -39.23 11.07 25.53
CA ALA A 167 -38.73 11.97 26.59
C ALA A 167 -37.46 11.53 27.36
N PRO A 168 -36.64 12.48 27.89
CA PRO A 168 -36.42 13.89 27.52
C PRO A 168 -34.91 14.24 27.33
N LEU A 169 -34.63 15.42 26.76
CA LEU A 169 -33.31 16.06 26.84
C LEU A 169 -33.05 16.49 28.30
N ASP A 170 -32.17 15.79 29.00
CA ASP A 170 -31.60 16.27 30.27
C ASP A 170 -30.22 16.90 30.04
N SER A 171 -30.19 18.20 30.32
CA SER A 171 -29.03 19.06 30.44
C SER A 171 -28.43 18.87 31.84
N ASN A 172 -27.32 18.14 31.98
CA ASN A 172 -26.36 18.45 33.04
C ASN A 172 -24.96 17.84 32.86
N ASN A 173 -23.98 18.74 32.84
CA ASN A 173 -22.56 18.64 33.17
C ASN A 173 -21.98 17.25 33.54
N ASN A 174 -21.17 16.70 32.62
CA ASN A 174 -19.77 16.27 32.86
C ASN A 174 -19.24 15.63 31.58
N ARG A 175 -18.82 16.44 30.59
CA ARG A 175 -18.03 15.94 29.46
C ARG A 175 -16.60 15.72 29.94
N GLN A 176 -16.31 14.51 30.43
CA GLN A 176 -14.97 13.96 30.22
C GLN A 176 -14.68 13.97 28.72
N PRO A 177 -13.46 14.29 28.27
CA PRO A 177 -13.11 14.17 26.87
C PRO A 177 -13.31 12.71 26.47
N GLN A 178 -14.31 12.45 25.64
CA GLN A 178 -14.49 11.17 24.97
C GLN A 178 -13.16 10.84 24.29
N LYS A 179 -12.47 9.82 24.82
CA LYS A 179 -11.30 9.24 24.17
C LYS A 179 -11.76 8.81 22.77
N PRO A 180 -11.09 9.22 21.69
CA PRO A 180 -11.53 8.86 20.35
C PRO A 180 -11.62 7.34 20.27
N SER A 181 -12.82 6.86 19.93
CA SER A 181 -13.07 5.46 19.63
C SER A 181 -12.04 5.00 18.61
N ALA A 182 -11.37 3.89 18.90
CA ALA A 182 -10.44 3.31 17.95
C ALA A 182 -11.25 2.90 16.71
N LEU A 183 -11.10 3.65 15.62
CA LEU A 183 -11.63 3.24 14.32
C LEU A 183 -11.01 1.88 14.01
N GLN A 184 -11.82 0.82 14.06
CA GLN A 184 -11.41 -0.51 13.63
C GLN A 184 -11.81 -0.66 12.16
N TRP A 185 -10.84 -1.01 11.32
CA TRP A 185 -11.02 -1.08 9.88
C TRP A 185 -10.87 -2.53 9.48
N LYS A 186 -11.95 -3.17 9.04
CA LYS A 186 -11.87 -4.53 8.50
C LYS A 186 -11.88 -4.45 6.98
N GLN A 187 -10.78 -4.82 6.36
CA GLN A 187 -10.61 -4.75 4.92
C GLN A 187 -10.02 -6.05 4.39
N ASN A 188 -10.58 -6.57 3.31
CA ASN A 188 -10.06 -7.74 2.63
C ASN A 188 -9.08 -7.26 1.55
N ILE A 189 -7.86 -7.79 1.54
CA ILE A 189 -6.80 -7.37 0.62
C ILE A 189 -6.35 -8.57 -0.18
N LEU A 190 -6.38 -8.43 -1.50
CA LEU A 190 -5.70 -9.33 -2.41
C LEU A 190 -4.46 -8.62 -2.96
N LEU A 191 -3.31 -9.26 -2.74
CA LEU A 191 -2.01 -8.80 -3.16
C LEU A 191 -1.49 -9.71 -4.27
N PHE A 192 -1.16 -9.14 -5.42
CA PHE A 192 -0.43 -9.79 -6.50
C PHE A 192 0.99 -9.25 -6.55
N PHE A 193 1.97 -10.15 -6.64
CA PHE A 193 3.37 -9.77 -6.80
C PHE A 193 4.12 -10.80 -7.64
N GLU A 194 5.24 -10.38 -8.21
CA GLU A 194 6.14 -11.18 -9.02
C GLU A 194 7.49 -11.34 -8.32
N ILE A 195 8.01 -12.57 -8.34
CA ILE A 195 9.41 -12.84 -8.00
C ILE A 195 10.10 -13.31 -9.29
N PRO A 196 11.01 -12.52 -9.88
CA PRO A 196 11.69 -12.91 -11.11
C PRO A 196 12.53 -14.17 -10.85
N SER A 197 12.39 -15.15 -11.73
CA SER A 197 13.35 -16.25 -11.82
C SER A 197 14.50 -15.85 -12.71
N VAL A 198 15.73 -16.04 -12.24
CA VAL A 198 16.94 -15.98 -13.06
C VAL A 198 17.01 -17.19 -13.97
#